data_AF-W0EY16-F1
#
_entry.id   AF-W0EY16-F1
#
_cell.length_a   1.000
_cell.length_b   1.000
_cell.length_c   1.000
_cell.angle_alpha   90.00
_cell.angle_beta   90.00
_cell.angle_gamma   90.00
#
_symmetry.space_group_name_H-M   'P 1'
#
loop_
_entity.id
_entity.type
_entity.pdbx_description
1 polymer ?
#
loop_
_entity_poly.entity_id
_entity_poly.type
_entity_poly.pdbx_seq_one_letter_code
_entity_poly.pdbx_strand_id
1 'polypeptide(L)'
;MPLTFYTKLFKSKIMLDSLELHGRKEIEDFFRNEPEGCRLDELVNFLLSQPDGFTLGLPSHYVFDGHEVVVHRKTREVVIFHT
;
A
#
# COMPACT_ATOMS: atom_id res chain seq x y z
N MET A 1 21.00 14.48 24.48
CA MET A 1 20.52 13.08 24.55
C MET A 1 19.66 12.83 23.33
N PRO A 2 20.03 11.94 22.39
CA PRO A 2 19.13 11.57 21.31
C PRO A 2 18.24 10.40 21.76
N LEU A 3 16.93 10.52 21.57
CA LEU A 3 15.97 9.44 21.73
C LEU A 3 16.14 8.47 20.56
N THR A 4 16.61 7.26 20.85
CA THR A 4 16.64 6.14 19.90
C THR A 4 15.24 5.55 19.80
N PHE A 5 14.57 5.72 18.65
CA PHE A 5 13.31 5.05 18.37
C PHE A 5 13.59 3.56 18.11
N TYR A 6 13.26 2.70 19.07
CA TYR A 6 13.28 1.24 18.88
C TYR A 6 11.97 0.81 18.23
N THR A 7 11.97 0.52 16.92
CA THR A 7 10.89 -0.24 16.31
C THR A 7 11.10 -1.73 16.62
N LYS A 8 10.21 -2.25 17.47
CA LYS A 8 10.19 -3.63 17.95
C LYS A 8 9.75 -4.55 16.81
N LEU A 9 10.72 -5.21 16.16
CA LEU A 9 10.48 -6.17 15.09
C LEU A 9 9.82 -7.45 15.65
N PHE A 10 8.49 -7.55 15.56
CA PHE A 10 7.78 -8.79 15.88
C PHE A 10 7.90 -9.77 14.71
N LYS A 11 8.77 -10.76 14.88
CA LYS A 11 8.93 -11.91 13.99
C LYS A 11 7.79 -12.89 14.25
N SER A 12 6.68 -12.79 13.52
CA SER A 12 5.56 -13.74 13.59
C SER A 12 4.97 -13.93 12.20
N LYS A 13 5.35 -15.03 11.52
CA LYS A 13 4.72 -15.53 10.27
C LYS A 13 4.43 -14.42 9.23
N ILE A 14 5.45 -13.59 8.95
CA ILE A 14 5.52 -12.44 8.03
C ILE A 14 4.21 -12.17 7.25
N MET A 15 3.22 -11.62 7.94
CA MET A 15 2.37 -10.62 7.30
C MET A 15 3.27 -9.40 7.21
N LEU A 16 3.60 -8.97 6.00
CA LEU A 16 4.23 -7.67 5.81
C LEU A 16 3.12 -6.67 6.15
N ASP A 17 3.11 -6.16 7.37
CA ASP A 17 2.09 -5.17 7.74
C ASP A 17 2.19 -3.99 6.76
N SER A 18 3.41 -3.53 6.45
CA SER A 18 3.73 -2.46 5.50
C SER A 18 4.59 -2.92 4.33
N LEU A 19 4.29 -2.46 3.12
CA LEU A 19 5.15 -2.58 1.94
C LEU A 19 5.57 -1.19 1.45
N GLU A 20 6.86 -0.98 1.29
CA GLU A 20 7.40 0.27 0.72
C GLU A 20 7.35 0.18 -0.81
N LEU A 21 6.83 1.23 -1.45
CA LEU A 21 6.73 1.36 -2.90
C LEU A 21 7.51 2.60 -3.34
N HIS A 22 8.46 2.40 -4.24
CA HIS A 22 9.39 3.41 -4.72
C HIS A 22 9.07 3.78 -6.17
N GLY A 23 8.55 5.00 -6.32
CA GLY A 23 8.26 5.59 -7.62
C GLY A 23 7.08 4.95 -8.35
N ARG A 24 6.79 5.51 -9.52
CA ARG A 24 5.57 5.18 -10.29
C ARG A 24 5.43 3.70 -10.63
N LYS A 25 6.53 3.07 -11.05
CA LYS A 25 6.52 1.72 -11.61
C LYS A 25 6.17 0.66 -10.55
N GLU A 26 6.72 0.76 -9.35
CA GLU A 26 6.39 -0.17 -8.27
C GLU A 26 4.94 -0.03 -7.81
N ILE A 27 4.44 1.20 -7.75
CA ILE A 27 3.04 1.50 -7.43
C ILE A 27 2.12 0.92 -8.50
N GLU A 28 2.39 1.20 -9.78
CA GLU A 28 1.62 0.64 -10.89
C GLU A 28 1.62 -0.89 -10.85
N ASP A 29 2.77 -1.54 -10.69
CA ASP A 29 2.87 -3.00 -10.66
C ASP A 29 2.17 -3.62 -9.42
N PHE A 30 2.17 -2.93 -8.28
CA PHE A 30 1.45 -3.38 -7.08
C PHE A 30 -0.07 -3.35 -7.28
N PHE A 31 -0.59 -2.23 -7.78
CA PHE A 31 -2.02 -2.04 -8.00
C PHE A 31 -2.51 -2.60 -9.35
N ARG A 32 -1.62 -3.12 -10.22
CA ARG A 32 -1.97 -3.71 -11.53
C ARG A 32 -2.95 -4.89 -11.43
N ASN A 33 -2.84 -5.67 -10.35
CA ASN A 33 -3.66 -6.87 -10.14
C ASN A 33 -4.93 -6.58 -9.33
N GLU A 34 -5.19 -5.31 -9.00
CA GLU A 34 -6.42 -4.90 -8.35
C GLU A 34 -7.62 -5.05 -9.28
N PRO A 35 -8.81 -5.32 -8.73
CA PRO A 35 -10.01 -5.54 -9.53
C PRO A 35 -10.26 -4.38 -10.51
N GLU A 36 -10.75 -4.76 -11.69
CA GLU A 36 -11.08 -3.84 -12.78
C GLU A 36 -12.03 -2.75 -12.29
N GLY A 37 -11.58 -1.50 -12.33
CA GLY A 37 -12.35 -0.32 -11.97
C GLY A 37 -11.74 0.58 -10.91
N CYS A 38 -10.61 0.17 -10.32
CA CYS A 38 -9.68 1.16 -9.79
C CYS A 38 -9.09 1.94 -10.98
N ARG A 39 -9.29 3.27 -11.04
CA ARG A 39 -8.65 4.12 -12.06
C ARG A 39 -7.16 4.19 -11.74
N LEU A 40 -6.42 3.14 -12.13
CA LEU A 40 -5.04 2.86 -11.71
C LEU A 40 -4.14 4.09 -11.89
N ASP A 41 -4.21 4.75 -13.04
CA ASP A 41 -3.40 5.93 -13.32
C ASP A 41 -3.77 7.12 -12.39
N GLU A 42 -5.05 7.32 -12.08
CA GLU A 42 -5.47 8.35 -11.13
C GLU A 42 -5.04 8.04 -9.70
N LEU A 43 -5.12 6.77 -9.29
CA LEU A 43 -4.64 6.32 -8.00
C LEU A 43 -3.13 6.53 -7.88
N VAL A 44 -2.36 6.12 -8.89
CA VAL A 44 -0.91 6.28 -8.94
C VAL A 44 -0.53 7.76 -8.91
N ASN A 45 -1.19 8.61 -9.70
CA ASN A 45 -0.94 10.05 -9.71
C ASN A 45 -1.30 10.69 -8.36
N PHE A 46 -2.38 10.25 -7.72
CA PHE A 46 -2.72 10.68 -6.37
C PHE A 46 -1.64 10.28 -5.36
N LEU A 47 -1.16 9.03 -5.38
CA LEU A 47 -0.14 8.54 -4.46
C LEU A 47 1.20 9.27 -4.63
N LEU A 48 1.60 9.56 -5.87
CA LEU A 48 2.81 10.34 -6.19
C LEU A 48 2.66 11.85 -5.93
N SER A 49 1.45 12.32 -5.64
CA SER A 49 1.24 13.71 -5.20
C SER A 49 1.38 13.89 -3.69
N GLN A 50 1.39 12.78 -2.94
CA GLN A 50 1.56 12.80 -1.49
C GLN A 50 3.03 13.00 -1.12
N PRO A 51 3.39 13.34 0.12
CA PRO A 51 4.80 13.39 0.54
C PRO A 51 5.41 11.98 0.71
N ASP A 52 6.75 11.89 0.68
CA ASP A 52 7.49 10.68 1.06
C ASP A 52 7.06 10.17 2.44
N GLY A 53 6.85 8.86 2.55
CA GLY A 53 6.36 8.23 3.77
C GLY A 53 4.83 8.22 3.90
N PHE A 54 4.08 8.68 2.88
CA PHE A 54 2.63 8.58 2.87
C PHE A 54 2.18 7.11 2.97
N THR A 55 1.30 6.84 3.92
CA THR A 55 0.82 5.48 4.21
C THR A 55 -0.61 5.31 3.73
N LEU A 56 -0.86 4.30 2.89
CA LEU A 56 -2.20 3.91 2.47
C LEU A 56 -2.55 2.54 3.06
N GLY A 57 -3.58 2.51 3.92
CA GLY A 57 -4.16 1.27 4.39
C GLY A 57 -4.85 0.52 3.25
N LEU A 58 -4.57 -0.77 3.13
CA LEU A 58 -5.16 -1.68 2.16
C LEU A 58 -6.25 -2.50 2.85
N PRO A 59 -7.54 -2.09 2.76
CA PRO A 59 -8.61 -2.93 3.26
C PRO A 59 -8.63 -4.28 2.54
N SER A 60 -9.02 -5.33 3.27
CA SER A 60 -9.18 -6.68 2.71
C SER A 60 -10.51 -6.87 1.97
N HIS A 61 -11.39 -5.87 2.03
CA HIS A 61 -12.74 -5.89 1.49
C HIS A 61 -13.01 -4.59 0.75
N TYR A 62 -13.44 -4.67 -0.50
CA TYR A 62 -13.90 -3.54 -1.29
C TYR A 62 -15.28 -3.85 -1.88
N VAL A 63 -16.14 -2.84 -1.97
CA VAL A 63 -17.39 -2.95 -2.72
C VAL A 63 -17.15 -2.32 -4.08
N PHE A 64 -17.15 -3.13 -5.13
CA PHE A 64 -16.99 -2.68 -6.50
C PHE A 64 -18.24 -3.07 -7.30
N ASP A 65 -18.92 -2.08 -7.88
CA ASP A 65 -20.17 -2.27 -8.65
C ASP A 65 -21.27 -3.04 -7.88
N GLY A 66 -21.36 -2.83 -6.56
CA GLY A 66 -22.31 -3.54 -5.69
C GLY A 66 -21.91 -4.98 -5.36
N HIS A 67 -20.76 -5.46 -5.84
CA HIS A 67 -20.18 -6.74 -5.51
C HIS A 67 -19.07 -6.59 -4.47
N GLU A 68 -19.15 -7.39 -3.41
CA GLU A 68 -18.06 -7.49 -2.43
C GLU A 68 -16.89 -8.28 -3.02
N VAL A 69 -15.75 -7.63 -3.15
CA VAL A 69 -14.49 -8.22 -3.56
C VAL A 69 -13.61 -8.37 -2.32
N VAL A 70 -13.40 -9.63 -1.91
CA VAL A 70 -12.48 -9.99 -0.83
C VAL A 70 -11.10 -10.24 -1.43
N VAL A 71 -10.14 -9.38 -1.10
CA VAL A 71 -8.77 -9.53 -1.58
C VAL A 71 -7.91 -10.09 -0.45
N HIS A 72 -7.43 -11.32 -0.63
CA HIS A 72 -6.52 -11.96 0.30
C HIS A 72 -5.10 -11.41 0.13
N ARG A 73 -4.85 -10.23 0.69
CA ARG A 73 -3.53 -9.59 0.67
C ARG A 73 -2.68 -10.03 1.85
N LYS A 74 -1.39 -10.26 1.60
CA LYS A 74 -0.38 -10.41 2.65
C LYS A 74 0.05 -9.07 3.24
N THR A 75 -0.21 -7.98 2.50
CA THR A 75 0.15 -6.60 2.83
C THR A 75 -1.06 -5.84 3.36
N ARG A 76 -0.92 -5.13 4.50
CA ARG A 76 -2.02 -4.38 5.12
C ARG A 76 -1.95 -2.88 4.86
N GLU A 77 -0.77 -2.35 4.57
CA GLU A 77 -0.55 -0.96 4.19
C GLU A 77 0.61 -0.84 3.20
N VAL A 78 0.59 0.22 2.40
CA VAL A 78 1.72 0.59 1.54
C VAL A 78 2.26 1.95 1.95
N VAL A 79 3.57 2.11 1.89
CA VAL A 79 4.29 3.36 2.15
C VAL A 79 4.84 3.87 0.83
N ILE A 80 4.54 5.10 0.46
CA ILE A 80 4.91 5.67 -0.83
C ILE A 80 6.18 6.51 -0.69
N PHE A 81 7.14 6.26 -1.57
CA PHE A 81 8.36 7.05 -1.74
C PHE A 81 8.52 7.48 -3.20
N HIS A 82 9.01 8.70 -3.44
CA HIS A 82 9.22 9.29 -4.76
C HIS A 82 10.57 8.94 -5.39
N THR A 83 11.45 8.27 -4.64
CA THR A 83 12.83 7.92 -5.02
C THR A 83 12.92 7.14 -6.32
#